data_AF-A0A081Q9M1-F1
#
_entry.id   AF-A0A081Q9M1-F1
#
_cell.length_a   1.000
_cell.length_b   1.000
_cell.length_c   1.000
_cell.angle_alpha   90.00
_cell.angle_beta   90.00
_cell.angle_gamma   90.00
#
_symmetry.space_group_name_H-M   'P 1'
#
loop_
_entity.id
_entity.type
_entity.pdbx_description
1 polymer ?
#
loop_
_entity_poly.entity_id
_entity_poly.type
_entity_poly.pdbx_seq_one_letter_code
_entity_poly.pdbx_strand_id
1 'polypeptide(L)'
;MYKYKIVNEESLPIYGYKIHISATFDNYKDMYNLLSPLLDARKISYKYIYREEDVAYNFSVRESPVNSGKYFTIYPENDHVFLDLLELLYQTIPKNMEGIYILSDRAYKDSNTIFYRYGFFREDLEYLEKGIPTLLGPNGEKWQDYQKPYFNLPEWIQDIQENTFIKDSYLSRNYRLKAMLSQSSGGNVYQVDSVIEGKKYILKECRPHVISFGGVETQTLRKNEYEISKNY
;
A
#
# COMPACT_ATOMS: atom_id res chain seq x y z
N MET A 1 8.54 -0.92 14.97
CA MET A 1 7.87 0.10 15.80
C MET A 1 7.97 1.46 15.11
N TYR A 2 6.87 2.22 15.09
CA TYR A 2 6.83 3.55 14.48
C TYR A 2 7.37 4.62 15.43
N LYS A 3 8.07 5.61 14.87
CA LYS A 3 8.35 6.87 15.53
C LYS A 3 7.42 7.94 14.98
N TYR A 4 6.78 8.67 15.89
CA TYR A 4 5.80 9.69 15.57
C TYR A 4 6.43 11.08 15.69
N LYS A 5 6.12 11.94 14.73
CA LYS A 5 6.35 13.39 14.78
C LYS A 5 5.00 14.06 14.58
N ILE A 6 4.27 14.27 15.67
CA ILE A 6 2.98 14.94 15.66
C ILE A 6 3.20 16.39 16.07
N VAL A 7 2.77 17.31 15.22
CA VAL A 7 2.96 18.75 15.44
C VAL A 7 1.83 19.30 16.32
N ASN A 8 0.59 19.01 15.93
CA ASN A 8 -0.60 19.30 16.72
C ASN A 8 -1.56 18.14 16.52
N GLU A 9 -1.78 17.37 17.57
CA GLU A 9 -2.67 16.22 17.48
C GLU A 9 -4.10 16.69 17.26
N GLU A 10 -4.56 17.71 17.99
CA GLU A 10 -5.94 18.19 18.00
C GLU A 10 -6.41 18.74 16.65
N SER A 11 -5.50 19.32 15.85
CA SER A 11 -5.83 19.88 14.53
C SER A 11 -6.08 18.83 13.44
N LEU A 12 -5.71 17.57 13.68
CA LEU A 12 -6.01 16.51 12.72
C LEU A 12 -7.52 16.23 12.66
N PRO A 13 -8.04 15.76 11.52
CA PRO A 13 -9.42 15.31 11.46
C PRO A 13 -9.55 13.95 12.15
N ILE A 14 -10.78 13.51 12.44
CA ILE A 14 -11.05 12.14 12.91
C ILE A 14 -10.92 11.16 11.75
N TYR A 15 -11.45 11.52 10.58
CA TYR A 15 -11.30 10.80 9.31
C TYR A 15 -10.77 11.74 8.24
N GLY A 16 -9.91 11.22 7.37
CA GLY A 16 -9.39 11.99 6.26
C GLY A 16 -8.53 11.15 5.33
N TYR A 17 -7.94 11.82 4.34
CA TYR A 17 -6.91 11.22 3.51
C TYR A 17 -5.55 11.22 4.20
N LYS A 18 -4.88 10.07 4.19
CA LYS A 18 -3.50 9.90 4.62
C LYS A 18 -2.64 9.54 3.43
N ILE A 19 -1.40 9.99 3.43
CA ILE A 19 -0.42 9.65 2.40
C ILE A 19 0.53 8.60 2.99
N HIS A 20 0.73 7.50 2.28
CA HIS A 20 1.73 6.50 2.61
C HIS A 20 2.86 6.57 1.60
N ILE A 21 4.09 6.59 2.10
CA ILE A 21 5.28 6.48 1.25
C ILE A 21 5.88 5.10 1.41
N SER A 22 6.10 4.46 0.28
CA SER A 22 6.80 3.19 0.16
C SER A 22 8.26 3.38 -0.22
N ALA A 23 9.07 2.39 0.11
CA ALA A 23 10.50 2.32 -0.16
C ALA A 23 10.91 0.86 -0.34
N THR A 24 12.13 0.65 -0.80
CA THR A 24 12.82 -0.65 -0.76
C THR A 24 13.82 -0.66 0.39
N PHE A 25 14.33 -1.85 0.73
CA PHE A 25 15.36 -1.96 1.77
C PHE A 25 16.67 -1.25 1.39
N ASP A 26 16.93 -1.09 0.09
CA ASP A 26 18.12 -0.41 -0.39
C ASP A 26 18.00 1.12 -0.33
N ASN A 27 16.78 1.67 -0.42
CA ASN A 27 16.57 3.12 -0.58
C ASN A 27 15.84 3.81 0.58
N TYR A 28 15.37 3.08 1.60
CA TYR A 28 14.56 3.69 2.67
C TYR A 28 15.30 4.80 3.45
N LYS A 29 16.63 4.70 3.60
CA LYS A 29 17.44 5.73 4.25
C LYS A 29 17.47 7.02 3.43
N ASP A 30 17.57 6.91 2.11
CA ASP A 30 17.52 8.06 1.20
C ASP A 30 16.13 8.71 1.20
N MET A 31 15.08 7.88 1.18
CA MET A 31 13.70 8.35 1.31
C MET A 31 13.50 9.12 2.63
N TYR A 32 14.06 8.63 3.74
CA TYR A 32 14.00 9.34 5.03
C TYR A 32 14.70 10.70 4.98
N ASN A 33 15.93 10.74 4.45
CA ASN A 33 16.73 11.96 4.35
C ASN A 33 16.07 13.01 3.45
N LEU A 34 15.32 12.57 2.44
CA LEU A 34 14.55 13.45 1.57
C LEU A 34 13.29 13.99 2.27
N LEU A 35 12.50 13.13 2.90
CA LEU A 35 11.17 13.49 3.38
C LEU A 35 11.15 14.13 4.75
N SER A 36 11.99 13.67 5.70
CA SER A 36 11.95 14.18 7.07
C SER A 36 12.16 15.70 7.12
N PRO A 37 13.20 16.28 6.50
CA PRO A 37 13.41 17.73 6.56
C PRO A 37 12.27 18.53 5.91
N LEU A 38 11.70 18.01 4.81
CA LEU A 38 10.59 18.64 4.11
C LEU A 38 9.32 18.69 4.97
N LEU A 39 8.98 17.57 5.61
CA LEU A 39 7.79 17.47 6.46
C LEU A 39 7.97 18.27 7.76
N ASP A 40 9.17 18.24 8.34
CA ASP A 40 9.52 19.01 9.53
C ASP A 40 9.41 20.52 9.27
N ALA A 41 9.98 21.02 8.17
CA ALA A 41 9.95 22.44 7.80
C ALA A 41 8.52 22.95 7.57
N ARG A 42 7.64 22.09 7.05
CA ARG A 42 6.23 22.40 6.80
C ARG A 42 5.32 22.12 8.00
N LYS A 43 5.88 21.64 9.11
CA LYS A 43 5.14 21.28 10.33
C LYS A 43 4.00 20.29 10.08
N ILE A 44 4.25 19.28 9.23
CA ILE A 44 3.28 18.23 8.93
C ILE A 44 3.43 17.08 9.92
N SER A 45 2.31 16.57 10.42
CA SER A 45 2.31 15.38 11.29
C SER A 45 2.58 14.12 10.46
N TYR A 46 3.51 13.27 10.91
CA TYR A 46 3.80 11.99 10.26
C TYR A 46 4.36 10.96 11.23
N LYS A 47 4.36 9.70 10.82
CA LYS A 47 5.11 8.62 11.46
C LYS A 47 5.90 7.84 10.42
N TYR A 48 6.96 7.17 10.87
CA TYR A 48 7.79 6.33 10.03
C TYR A 48 8.35 5.16 10.82
N ILE A 49 8.78 4.12 10.12
CA ILE A 49 9.46 2.97 10.74
C ILE A 49 10.91 3.39 11.06
N TYR A 50 11.28 3.41 12.34
CA TYR A 50 12.57 3.98 12.75
C TYR A 50 13.72 2.97 12.75
N ARG A 51 13.47 1.73 13.17
CA ARG A 51 14.53 0.72 13.30
C ARG A 51 14.66 -0.08 12.02
N GLU A 52 15.90 -0.34 11.61
CA GLU A 52 16.21 -1.15 10.43
C GLU A 52 15.60 -2.55 10.49
N GLU A 53 15.61 -3.20 11.67
CA GLU A 53 14.97 -4.50 11.89
C GLU A 53 13.46 -4.50 11.62
N ASP A 54 12.78 -3.40 11.96
CA ASP A 54 11.36 -3.22 11.73
C ASP A 54 11.06 -2.91 10.26
N VAL A 55 11.97 -2.19 9.59
CA VAL A 55 11.90 -1.96 8.13
C VAL A 55 12.04 -3.29 7.40
N ALA A 56 13.06 -4.08 7.75
CA ALA A 56 13.26 -5.42 7.18
C ALA A 56 12.05 -6.33 7.42
N TYR A 57 11.42 -6.25 8.61
CA TYR A 57 10.19 -6.97 8.89
C TYR A 57 9.04 -6.53 7.97
N ASN A 58 8.74 -5.22 7.94
CA ASN A 58 7.63 -4.66 7.17
C ASN A 58 7.76 -4.90 5.65
N PHE A 59 8.99 -4.88 5.15
CA PHE A 59 9.32 -5.09 3.75
C PHE A 59 9.44 -6.57 3.36
N SER A 60 9.18 -7.48 4.30
CA SER A 60 9.27 -8.92 4.05
C SER A 60 7.92 -9.61 3.94
N VAL A 61 7.95 -10.88 3.51
CA VAL A 61 6.81 -11.79 3.53
C VAL A 61 6.23 -12.05 4.94
N ARG A 62 6.88 -11.58 6.00
CA ARG A 62 6.44 -11.73 7.40
C ARG A 62 5.37 -10.72 7.80
N GLU A 63 5.32 -9.57 7.12
CA GLU A 63 4.28 -8.57 7.34
C GLU A 63 2.99 -8.97 6.62
N SER A 64 1.85 -8.43 7.07
CA SER A 64 0.57 -8.61 6.38
C SER A 64 0.57 -7.91 5.00
N PRO A 65 -0.13 -8.48 3.99
CA PRO A 65 -0.24 -7.84 2.67
C PRO A 65 -0.85 -6.44 2.70
N VAL A 66 -1.63 -6.13 3.74
CA VAL A 66 -2.30 -4.83 3.91
C VAL A 66 -1.33 -3.76 4.41
N ASN A 67 -0.30 -4.14 5.18
CA ASN A 67 0.63 -3.22 5.82
C ASN A 67 2.02 -3.17 5.19
N SER A 68 2.37 -4.17 4.38
CA SER A 68 3.70 -4.27 3.78
C SER A 68 3.98 -3.08 2.85
N GLY A 69 5.20 -2.54 2.96
CA GLY A 69 5.68 -1.39 2.18
C GLY A 69 5.32 -0.02 2.77
N LYS A 70 4.52 0.07 3.84
CA LYS A 70 4.17 1.36 4.47
C LYS A 70 5.32 1.89 5.32
N TYR A 71 6.29 2.57 4.69
CA TYR A 71 7.44 3.14 5.39
C TYR A 71 7.11 4.41 6.17
N PHE A 72 6.47 5.39 5.50
CA PHE A 72 5.90 6.58 6.13
C PHE A 72 4.38 6.54 6.10
N THR A 73 3.75 7.16 7.10
CA THR A 73 2.38 7.66 7.04
C THR A 73 2.39 9.15 7.36
N ILE A 74 1.89 9.97 6.45
CA ILE A 74 1.79 11.42 6.55
C ILE A 74 0.31 11.77 6.79
N TYR A 75 0.07 12.70 7.71
CA TYR A 75 -1.24 13.09 8.21
C TYR A 75 -1.51 14.57 7.88
N PRO A 76 -2.12 14.86 6.72
CA PRO A 76 -2.66 16.18 6.41
C PRO A 76 -3.78 16.58 7.39
N GLU A 77 -3.88 17.86 7.71
CA GLU A 77 -4.93 18.40 8.59
C GLU A 77 -6.29 18.58 7.89
N ASN A 78 -6.30 18.67 6.56
CA ASN A 78 -7.50 18.78 5.73
C ASN A 78 -7.21 18.38 4.27
N ASP A 79 -8.26 18.31 3.46
CA ASP A 79 -8.18 17.88 2.06
C ASP A 79 -7.35 18.82 1.18
N HIS A 80 -7.31 20.13 1.47
CA HIS A 80 -6.47 21.06 0.73
C HIS A 80 -4.98 20.77 0.97
N VAL A 81 -4.58 20.62 2.23
CA VAL A 81 -3.20 20.25 2.59
C VAL A 81 -2.83 18.88 2.04
N PHE A 82 -3.78 17.94 2.01
CA PHE A 82 -3.58 16.62 1.40
C PHE A 82 -3.22 16.70 -0.08
N LEU A 83 -4.01 17.45 -0.87
CA LEU A 83 -3.77 17.61 -2.31
C LEU A 83 -2.44 18.32 -2.59
N ASP A 84 -2.15 19.39 -1.85
CA ASP A 84 -0.89 20.13 -1.98
C ASP A 84 0.32 19.24 -1.64
N LEU A 85 0.21 18.41 -0.60
CA LEU A 85 1.27 17.48 -0.22
C LEU A 85 1.46 16.38 -1.26
N LEU A 86 0.39 15.82 -1.84
CA LEU A 86 0.52 14.80 -2.88
C LEU A 86 1.30 15.33 -4.10
N GLU A 87 0.94 16.52 -4.59
CA GLU A 87 1.65 17.14 -5.71
C GLU A 87 3.11 17.48 -5.36
N LEU A 88 3.34 18.04 -4.17
CA LEU A 88 4.69 18.34 -3.70
C LEU A 88 5.56 17.09 -3.61
N LEU A 89 5.04 16.01 -3.02
CA LEU A 89 5.76 14.75 -2.88
C LEU A 89 6.04 14.14 -4.25
N TYR A 90 5.07 14.21 -5.18
CA TYR A 90 5.23 13.73 -6.54
C TYR A 90 6.30 14.48 -7.33
N GLN A 91 6.47 15.78 -7.09
CA GLN A 91 7.54 16.58 -7.69
C GLN A 91 8.89 16.38 -7.00
N THR A 92 8.89 16.07 -5.71
CA THR A 92 10.11 15.98 -4.89
C THR A 92 10.77 14.61 -4.96
N ILE A 93 9.99 13.53 -4.94
CA ILE A 93 10.52 12.16 -4.96
C ILE A 93 10.97 11.81 -6.38
N PRO A 94 12.23 11.37 -6.58
CA PRO A 94 12.72 10.97 -7.89
C PRO A 94 11.87 9.87 -8.53
N LYS A 95 11.54 10.02 -9.81
CA LYS A 95 10.67 9.06 -10.54
C LYS A 95 11.23 7.64 -10.61
N ASN A 96 12.55 7.49 -10.55
CA ASN A 96 13.24 6.20 -10.56
C ASN A 96 13.40 5.58 -9.16
N MET A 97 12.86 6.23 -8.12
CA MET A 97 12.87 5.65 -6.79
C MET A 97 11.84 4.54 -6.72
N GLU A 98 12.33 3.34 -6.43
CA GLU A 98 11.52 2.13 -6.34
C GLU A 98 10.84 2.00 -4.97
N GLY A 99 9.75 1.23 -4.92
CA GLY A 99 9.01 0.96 -3.69
C GLY A 99 8.26 -0.36 -3.76
N ILE A 100 7.91 -0.88 -2.59
CA ILE A 100 6.99 -2.03 -2.46
C ILE A 100 5.57 -1.54 -2.70
N TYR A 101 4.84 -2.20 -3.60
CA TYR A 101 3.46 -1.81 -3.88
C TYR A 101 2.54 -2.02 -2.66
N ILE A 102 1.83 -0.97 -2.25
CA ILE A 102 0.90 -1.01 -1.13
C ILE A 102 -0.50 -1.40 -1.62
N LEU A 103 -0.94 -2.63 -1.30
CA LEU A 103 -2.20 -3.19 -1.81
C LEU A 103 -3.45 -2.46 -1.33
N SER A 104 -3.42 -1.96 -0.11
CA SER A 104 -4.58 -1.37 0.57
C SER A 104 -4.84 0.10 0.22
N ASP A 105 -3.98 0.68 -0.60
CA ASP A 105 -3.96 2.11 -0.90
C ASP A 105 -4.00 2.36 -2.41
N ARG A 106 -4.33 3.60 -2.79
CA ARG A 106 -4.35 4.07 -4.17
C ARG A 106 -3.00 4.67 -4.52
N ALA A 107 -2.33 4.14 -5.55
CA ALA A 107 -1.14 4.77 -6.09
C ALA A 107 -1.47 6.15 -6.68
N TYR A 108 -0.63 7.14 -6.41
CA TYR A 108 -0.82 8.49 -6.93
C TYR A 108 -0.14 8.65 -8.29
N LYS A 109 -0.92 8.98 -9.32
CA LYS A 109 -0.45 9.08 -10.72
C LYS A 109 0.34 7.82 -11.13
N ASP A 110 1.51 8.01 -11.74
CA ASP A 110 2.48 6.98 -12.16
C ASP A 110 3.57 6.72 -11.09
N SER A 111 3.37 7.16 -9.84
CA SER A 111 4.35 6.95 -8.78
C SER A 111 4.41 5.49 -8.31
N ASN A 112 5.63 5.00 -8.10
CA ASN A 112 5.89 3.69 -7.49
C ASN A 112 5.95 3.75 -5.95
N THR A 113 6.00 4.95 -5.36
CA THR A 113 6.30 5.15 -3.94
C THR A 113 5.22 5.94 -3.20
N ILE A 114 4.39 6.72 -3.91
CA ILE A 114 3.37 7.59 -3.28
C ILE A 114 2.00 6.94 -3.39
N PHE A 115 1.42 6.67 -2.24
CA PHE A 115 0.10 6.07 -2.12
C PHE A 115 -0.76 6.91 -1.17
N TYR A 116 -2.08 6.81 -1.30
CA TYR A 116 -3.00 7.41 -0.35
C TYR A 116 -4.18 6.50 -0.04
N ARG A 117 -4.78 6.70 1.13
CA ARG A 117 -6.07 6.09 1.49
C ARG A 117 -6.87 7.03 2.38
N TYR A 118 -8.19 6.90 2.31
CA TYR A 118 -9.08 7.50 3.29
C TYR A 118 -9.18 6.59 4.52
N GLY A 119 -9.17 7.18 5.72
CA GLY A 119 -9.31 6.38 6.94
C GLY A 119 -9.20 7.18 8.22
N PHE A 120 -9.28 6.46 9.32
CA PHE A 120 -9.41 6.97 10.68
C PHE A 120 -8.05 7.39 11.26
N PHE A 121 -7.89 8.64 11.68
CA PHE A 121 -6.63 9.25 12.12
C PHE A 121 -6.27 8.95 13.57
N ARG A 122 -7.21 9.18 14.47
CA ARG A 122 -7.05 9.09 15.93
C ARG A 122 -8.13 8.21 16.51
N GLU A 123 -7.83 7.48 17.57
CA GLU A 123 -8.85 6.71 18.30
C GLU A 123 -9.83 7.65 19.01
N ASP A 124 -11.11 7.41 18.77
CA ASP A 124 -12.23 8.09 19.39
C ASP A 124 -13.36 7.06 19.57
N LEU A 125 -13.75 6.82 20.82
CA LEU A 125 -14.74 5.81 21.18
C LEU A 125 -16.12 6.12 20.59
N GLU A 126 -16.42 7.39 20.31
CA GLU A 126 -17.69 7.81 19.71
C GLU A 126 -17.85 7.30 18.26
N TYR A 127 -16.73 7.02 17.59
CA TYR A 127 -16.69 6.56 16.21
C TYR A 127 -16.48 5.05 16.11
N LEU A 128 -16.67 4.29 17.19
CA LEU A 128 -16.56 2.84 17.15
C LEU A 128 -17.93 2.17 17.09
N GLU A 129 -18.16 1.36 16.05
CA GLU A 129 -19.28 0.42 16.01
C GLU A 129 -18.74 -1.00 16.09
N LYS A 130 -19.10 -1.73 17.15
CA LYS A 130 -18.57 -3.08 17.44
C LYS A 130 -17.04 -3.12 17.48
N GLY A 131 -16.42 -2.04 17.96
CA GLY A 131 -14.96 -1.90 18.06
C GLY A 131 -14.26 -1.57 16.74
N ILE A 132 -15.01 -1.25 15.66
CA ILE A 132 -14.45 -0.87 14.37
C ILE A 132 -14.73 0.61 14.12
N PRO A 133 -13.70 1.42 13.75
CA PRO A 133 -13.91 2.80 13.35
C PRO A 133 -14.94 2.90 12.23
N THR A 134 -16.03 3.60 12.48
CA THR A 134 -17.18 3.76 11.60
C THR A 134 -17.51 5.23 11.38
N LEU A 135 -17.49 5.65 10.11
CA LEU A 135 -17.92 6.96 9.65
C LEU A 135 -19.38 6.90 9.19
N LEU A 136 -20.19 7.88 9.62
CA LEU A 136 -21.56 8.04 9.17
C LEU A 136 -21.62 8.96 7.95
N GLY A 137 -22.38 8.53 6.94
CA GLY A 137 -22.64 9.28 5.72
C GLY A 137 -23.77 10.31 5.87
N PRO A 138 -23.91 11.22 4.89
CA PRO A 138 -24.90 12.30 4.93
C PRO A 138 -26.35 11.81 4.96
N ASN A 139 -26.64 10.59 4.49
CA ASN A 139 -27.99 10.00 4.48
C ASN A 139 -28.12 8.80 5.42
N GLY A 140 -27.23 8.67 6.41
CA GLY A 140 -27.24 7.57 7.37
C GLY A 140 -26.53 6.29 6.91
N GLU A 141 -25.81 6.36 5.79
CA GLU A 141 -24.90 5.29 5.37
C GLU A 141 -23.79 5.08 6.40
N LYS A 142 -23.18 3.89 6.42
CA LYS A 142 -22.08 3.57 7.33
C LYS A 142 -20.89 3.05 6.56
N TRP A 143 -19.72 3.59 6.84
CA TRP A 143 -18.47 3.12 6.28
C TRP A 143 -17.49 2.74 7.38
N GLN A 144 -16.97 1.53 7.33
CA GLN A 144 -16.07 1.00 8.35
C GLN A 144 -14.62 0.94 7.84
N ASP A 145 -13.70 1.55 8.58
CA ASP A 145 -12.25 1.52 8.32
C ASP A 145 -11.62 0.32 9.01
N TYR A 146 -11.61 -0.81 8.30
CA TYR A 146 -10.86 -2.00 8.67
C TYR A 146 -9.87 -2.38 7.58
N GLN A 147 -8.93 -3.26 7.91
CA GLN A 147 -7.88 -3.70 7.01
C GLN A 147 -8.47 -4.45 5.79
N LYS A 148 -8.32 -3.86 4.61
CA LYS A 148 -8.73 -4.43 3.31
C LYS A 148 -7.51 -4.53 2.39
N PRO A 149 -7.32 -5.60 1.61
CA PRO A 149 -6.23 -5.72 0.65
C PRO A 149 -6.52 -5.00 -0.68
N TYR A 150 -7.29 -3.92 -0.63
CA TYR A 150 -7.67 -3.09 -1.78
C TYR A 150 -8.04 -1.69 -1.29
N PHE A 151 -7.84 -0.69 -2.16
CA PHE A 151 -8.27 0.68 -1.91
C PHE A 151 -9.80 0.75 -1.81
N ASN A 152 -10.28 1.42 -0.77
CA ASN A 152 -11.71 1.59 -0.53
C ASN A 152 -12.00 2.98 0.04
N LEU A 153 -13.04 3.62 -0.49
CA LEU A 153 -13.58 4.89 -0.02
C LEU A 153 -15.02 4.68 0.47
N PRO A 154 -15.53 5.56 1.35
CA PRO A 154 -16.97 5.71 1.54
C PRO A 154 -17.66 6.05 0.22
N GLU A 155 -18.87 5.54 0.00
CA GLU A 155 -19.60 5.71 -1.28
C GLU A 155 -19.92 7.18 -1.60
N TRP A 156 -20.03 8.02 -0.56
CA TRP A 156 -20.29 9.45 -0.68
C TRP A 156 -19.03 10.31 -0.83
N ILE A 157 -17.84 9.70 -0.87
CA ILE A 157 -16.56 10.39 -1.10
C ILE A 157 -16.03 10.02 -2.49
N GLN A 158 -15.80 11.02 -3.32
CA GLN A 158 -15.22 10.85 -4.64
C GLN A 158 -13.69 10.68 -4.53
N ASP A 159 -13.11 9.79 -5.34
CA ASP A 159 -11.65 9.67 -5.46
C ASP A 159 -11.05 10.92 -6.13
N ILE A 160 -9.80 11.24 -5.78
CA ILE A 160 -9.09 12.42 -6.29
C ILE A 160 -8.55 12.25 -7.71
N GLN A 161 -8.58 11.03 -8.24
CA GLN A 161 -8.14 10.72 -9.60
C GLN A 161 -9.07 9.67 -10.23
N GLU A 162 -9.09 9.62 -11.56
CA GLU A 162 -9.90 8.64 -12.26
C GLU A 162 -9.43 7.21 -11.98
N ASN A 163 -10.38 6.28 -11.98
CA ASN A 163 -10.09 4.86 -11.83
C ASN A 163 -9.42 4.30 -13.09
N THR A 164 -8.23 3.75 -12.93
CA THR A 164 -7.50 3.09 -14.01
C THR A 164 -7.89 1.62 -14.05
N PHE A 165 -8.90 1.27 -14.86
CA PHE A 165 -9.27 -0.12 -15.07
C PHE A 165 -8.43 -0.73 -16.19
N ILE A 166 -7.56 -1.69 -15.86
CA ILE A 166 -6.98 -2.57 -16.88
C ILE A 166 -8.09 -3.52 -17.33
N LYS A 167 -8.78 -3.16 -18.41
CA LYS A 167 -9.90 -3.93 -18.95
C LYS A 167 -9.45 -5.26 -19.56
N ASP A 168 -8.20 -5.37 -19.96
CA ASP A 168 -7.72 -6.52 -20.69
C ASP A 168 -6.22 -6.76 -20.50
N SER A 169 -5.84 -8.02 -20.31
CA SER A 169 -4.47 -8.49 -20.08
C SER A 169 -4.29 -9.87 -20.70
N TYR A 170 -3.04 -10.27 -20.95
CA TYR A 170 -2.77 -11.63 -21.41
C TYR A 170 -3.36 -12.69 -20.46
N LEU A 171 -3.23 -12.48 -19.15
CA LEU A 171 -3.73 -13.40 -18.14
C LEU A 171 -5.25 -13.49 -18.15
N SER A 172 -5.96 -12.35 -18.22
CA SER A 172 -7.43 -12.32 -18.22
C SER A 172 -8.05 -12.94 -19.48
N ARG A 173 -7.36 -12.91 -20.62
CA ARG A 173 -7.83 -13.56 -21.87
C ARG A 173 -7.61 -15.07 -21.87
N ASN A 174 -6.51 -15.53 -21.29
CA ASN A 174 -6.06 -16.91 -21.45
C ASN A 174 -6.36 -17.80 -20.25
N TYR A 175 -6.63 -17.22 -19.07
CA TYR A 175 -6.80 -17.99 -17.84
C TYR A 175 -8.01 -17.52 -17.03
N ARG A 176 -8.79 -18.48 -16.53
CA ARG A 176 -9.90 -18.25 -15.61
C ARG A 176 -9.47 -18.58 -14.19
N LEU A 177 -9.58 -17.60 -13.28
CA LEU A 177 -9.30 -17.80 -11.86
C LEU A 177 -10.30 -18.79 -11.25
N LYS A 178 -9.81 -19.79 -10.51
CA LYS A 178 -10.64 -20.81 -9.85
C LYS A 178 -10.57 -20.75 -8.34
N ALA A 179 -9.36 -20.60 -7.80
CA ALA A 179 -9.13 -20.53 -6.37
C ALA A 179 -7.85 -19.77 -6.07
N MET A 180 -7.83 -19.08 -4.93
CA MET A 180 -6.61 -18.59 -4.30
C MET A 180 -6.09 -19.69 -3.36
N LEU A 181 -4.90 -20.21 -3.65
CA LEU A 181 -4.29 -21.32 -2.91
C LEU A 181 -3.44 -20.81 -1.74
N SER A 182 -2.75 -19.69 -1.91
CA SER A 182 -2.02 -19.03 -0.84
C SER A 182 -1.90 -17.52 -1.07
N GLN A 183 -1.78 -16.78 0.03
CA GLN A 183 -1.60 -15.33 0.03
C GLN A 183 -0.42 -14.98 0.95
N SER A 184 0.44 -14.09 0.47
CA SER A 184 1.54 -13.51 1.24
C SER A 184 1.83 -12.10 0.75
N SER A 185 2.58 -11.29 1.49
CA SER A 185 3.01 -9.97 1.02
C SER A 185 3.89 -10.06 -0.24
N GLY A 186 4.63 -11.16 -0.38
CA GLY A 186 5.49 -11.43 -1.54
C GLY A 186 4.78 -11.80 -2.83
N GLY A 187 3.47 -12.07 -2.77
CA GLY A 187 2.67 -12.53 -3.90
C GLY A 187 1.76 -13.70 -3.53
N ASN A 188 0.84 -13.98 -4.43
CA ASN A 188 -0.20 -14.98 -4.23
C ASN A 188 0.00 -16.17 -5.18
N VAL A 189 -0.58 -17.31 -4.81
CA VAL A 189 -0.62 -18.51 -5.65
C VAL A 189 -2.07 -18.84 -5.94
N TYR A 190 -2.38 -19.09 -7.20
CA TYR A 190 -3.73 -19.32 -7.68
C TYR A 190 -3.81 -20.61 -8.48
N GLN A 191 -4.96 -21.27 -8.40
CA GLN A 191 -5.36 -22.25 -9.41
C GLN A 191 -6.12 -21.54 -10.51
N VAL A 192 -5.71 -21.78 -11.76
CA VAL A 192 -6.38 -21.24 -12.95
C VAL A 192 -6.65 -22.34 -13.97
N ASP A 193 -7.69 -22.14 -14.77
CA ASP A 193 -7.99 -23.01 -15.92
C ASP A 193 -7.65 -22.25 -17.21
N SER A 194 -6.94 -22.88 -18.14
CA SER A 194 -6.74 -22.32 -19.49
C SER A 194 -8.08 -22.19 -20.21
N VAL A 195 -8.34 -21.02 -20.79
CA VAL A 195 -9.55 -20.73 -21.56
C VAL A 195 -9.56 -21.50 -22.87
N ILE A 196 -8.39 -21.78 -23.46
CA ILE A 196 -8.25 -22.45 -24.74
C ILE A 196 -8.31 -23.97 -24.57
N GLU A 197 -7.55 -24.52 -23.62
CA GLU A 197 -7.33 -25.97 -23.49
C GLU A 197 -8.18 -26.62 -22.40
N GLY A 198 -8.78 -25.83 -21.50
CA GLY A 198 -9.47 -26.35 -20.31
C GLY A 198 -8.54 -27.00 -19.27
N LYS A 199 -7.23 -26.99 -19.48
CA LYS A 199 -6.23 -27.58 -18.58
C LYS A 199 -6.00 -26.70 -17.35
N LYS A 200 -5.74 -27.33 -16.20
CA LYS A 200 -5.44 -26.67 -14.93
C LYS A 200 -3.96 -26.26 -14.87
N TYR A 201 -3.72 -25.04 -14.40
CA TYR A 201 -2.40 -24.49 -14.16
C TYR A 201 -2.30 -23.84 -12.78
N ILE A 202 -1.08 -23.73 -12.27
CA ILE A 202 -0.77 -22.95 -11.07
C ILE A 202 -0.20 -21.61 -11.54
N LEU A 203 -0.91 -20.52 -11.21
CA LEU A 203 -0.45 -19.16 -11.47
C LEU A 203 0.20 -18.59 -10.22
N LYS A 204 1.41 -18.07 -10.38
CA LYS A 204 2.26 -17.62 -9.29
C LYS A 204 2.59 -16.13 -9.46
N GLU A 205 1.93 -15.28 -8.68
CA GLU A 205 2.17 -13.83 -8.61
C GLU A 205 3.39 -13.52 -7.74
N CYS A 206 4.19 -12.53 -8.14
CA CYS A 206 5.31 -12.04 -7.35
C CYS A 206 5.27 -10.52 -7.28
N ARG A 207 5.47 -9.96 -6.09
CA ARG A 207 5.57 -8.52 -5.87
C ARG A 207 7.05 -8.12 -5.77
N PRO A 208 7.52 -7.15 -6.57
CA PRO A 208 8.90 -6.68 -6.52
C PRO A 208 9.31 -6.17 -5.13
N HIS A 209 10.61 -6.19 -4.83
CA HIS A 209 11.22 -5.59 -3.64
C HIS A 209 10.81 -6.17 -2.29
N VAL A 210 9.94 -7.19 -2.26
CA VAL A 210 9.54 -7.86 -1.02
C VAL A 210 10.60 -8.90 -0.64
N ILE A 211 11.14 -8.77 0.57
CA ILE A 211 12.18 -9.66 1.10
C ILE A 211 11.58 -11.01 1.54
N SER A 212 12.27 -12.08 1.20
CA SER A 212 11.98 -13.45 1.62
C SER A 212 13.13 -13.99 2.50
N PHE A 213 13.26 -15.31 2.56
CA PHE A 213 14.30 -15.98 3.34
C PHE A 213 15.71 -15.51 2.95
N GLY A 214 16.56 -15.30 3.95
CA GLY A 214 17.98 -14.96 3.75
C GLY A 214 18.24 -13.57 3.17
N GLY A 215 17.26 -12.65 3.24
CA GLY A 215 17.41 -11.31 2.66
C GLY A 215 17.21 -11.26 1.14
N VAL A 216 16.84 -12.39 0.52
CA VAL A 216 16.64 -12.49 -0.93
C VAL A 216 15.23 -12.03 -1.28
N GLU A 217 15.08 -11.24 -2.34
CA GLU A 217 13.77 -10.83 -2.82
C GLU A 217 12.97 -12.00 -3.42
N THR A 218 11.64 -11.94 -3.25
CA THR A 218 10.71 -12.92 -3.81
C THR A 218 10.81 -13.02 -5.33
N GLN A 219 11.16 -11.94 -6.02
CA GLN A 219 11.30 -11.91 -7.48
C GLN A 219 12.48 -12.75 -7.95
N THR A 220 13.61 -12.70 -7.24
CA THR A 220 14.78 -13.57 -7.50
C THR A 220 14.40 -15.04 -7.35
N LEU A 221 13.70 -15.38 -6.26
CA LEU A 221 13.25 -16.76 -6.02
C LEU A 221 12.29 -17.25 -7.12
N ARG A 222 11.37 -16.39 -7.56
CA ARG A 222 10.40 -16.74 -8.60
C ARG A 222 11.05 -16.91 -9.98
N LYS A 223 12.06 -16.08 -10.30
CA LYS A 223 12.86 -16.24 -11.51
C LYS A 223 13.61 -17.57 -11.51
N ASN A 224 14.22 -17.93 -10.39
CA ASN A 224 14.92 -19.22 -10.26
C ASN A 224 13.96 -20.40 -10.43
N GLU A 225 12.77 -20.33 -9.81
CA GLU A 225 11.74 -21.36 -9.98
C GLU A 225 11.32 -21.52 -11.45
N TYR A 226 11.11 -20.40 -12.16
CA TYR A 226 10.76 -20.42 -13.58
C TYR A 226 11.84 -21.09 -14.44
N GLU A 227 13.11 -20.73 -14.26
CA GLU A 227 14.21 -21.34 -15.02
C GLU A 227 14.36 -22.84 -14.74
N ILE A 228 14.14 -23.29 -13.50
CA ILE A 228 14.15 -24.71 -13.15
C ILE A 228 12.99 -25.43 -13.84
N SER A 229 11.80 -24.83 -13.85
CA SER A 229 10.59 -25.44 -14.41
C SER A 229 10.64 -25.68 -15.92
N LYS A 230 11.49 -24.96 -16.67
CA LYS A 230 11.69 -25.18 -18.12
C LYS A 230 12.38 -26.50 -18.44
N ASN A 231 13.08 -27.09 -17.47
CA ASN A 231 13.86 -28.31 -17.65
C ASN A 231 13.06 -29.59 -17.36
N TYR A 232 11.76 -29.45 -17.08
CA TYR A 232 10.80 -30.52 -16.79
C TYR A 232 9.57 -30.37 -17.68
#